data_AF-A0ABD2PMR8-F1
#
_entry.id   AF-A0ABD2PMR8-F1
#
_cell.length_a   1.000
_cell.length_b   1.000
_cell.length_c   1.000
_cell.angle_alpha   90.00
_cell.angle_beta   90.00
_cell.angle_gamma   90.00
#
_symmetry.space_group_name_H-M   'P 1'
#
loop_
_entity.id
_entity.type
_entity.pdbx_description
1 polymer ?
#
loop_
_entity_poly.entity_id
_entity_poly.type
_entity_poly.pdbx_seq_one_letter_code
_entity_poly.pdbx_strand_id
1 'polypeptide(L)'
;MSLESGISTDVTSLDYDTMKLEEHKWEKEKEIYRNIPDINLPNNYDDLIAHFCNDETRPFFECLIPTIALGLEYVAKRGRDSDFISEDGNELTTTEFNPINDLASWLMMNNPLRDDLNETNSFLKVYRRAIAATIKHEHTAKTNDLSEVHLQLLAEQARKEQEQMEKERVAQLLSYTNSLYKQFLLGDQFTVEANVVYNAVKTCTESLLNNCPEVYPMLKPVINYERKPNLQPEFNPKTFSIFLMSYIRPLNEAQLALFKELMATCVQDYSLNFLKNQRRNVYSKLFISCDIDQAGALSRANVMKVFEGFYDAASVELSVNFRDPATCTFSLA
;
A
#
# COMPACT_ATOMS: atom_id res chain seq x y z
N MET A 1 34.82 -30.29 -28.55
CA MET A 1 35.16 -30.43 -27.13
C MET A 1 34.21 -29.56 -26.34
N SER A 2 33.23 -30.21 -25.74
CA SER A 2 32.34 -29.66 -24.72
C SER A 2 33.15 -29.31 -23.47
N LEU A 3 32.75 -28.26 -22.76
CA LEU A 3 32.86 -28.17 -21.31
C LEU A 3 31.76 -27.23 -20.81
N GLU A 4 30.75 -27.84 -20.21
CA GLU A 4 29.71 -27.19 -19.41
C GLU A 4 30.26 -26.84 -18.03
N SER A 5 29.85 -25.69 -17.51
CA SER A 5 29.58 -25.45 -16.08
C SER A 5 28.67 -24.21 -16.05
N GLY A 6 27.37 -24.28 -15.74
CA GLY A 6 26.77 -24.99 -14.62
C GLY A 6 26.65 -24.03 -13.44
N ILE A 7 25.86 -22.96 -13.58
CA ILE A 7 25.37 -22.17 -12.44
C ILE A 7 23.86 -22.04 -12.59
N SER A 8 23.20 -22.65 -11.61
CA SER A 8 21.78 -22.86 -11.43
C SER A 8 20.96 -21.58 -11.51
N THR A 9 19.90 -21.59 -12.33
CA THR A 9 18.87 -20.55 -12.42
C THR A 9 17.68 -20.78 -11.49
N ASP A 10 17.87 -21.51 -10.39
CA ASP A 10 16.83 -21.72 -9.37
C ASP A 10 17.21 -21.01 -8.06
N VAL A 11 16.92 -19.72 -7.97
CA VAL A 11 16.87 -19.01 -6.68
C VAL A 11 15.65 -18.07 -6.56
N THR A 12 14.91 -17.79 -7.64
CA THR A 12 13.78 -16.85 -7.62
C THR A 12 12.42 -17.47 -7.33
N SER A 13 12.26 -18.79 -7.44
CA SER A 13 11.02 -19.49 -7.09
C SER A 13 10.91 -19.75 -5.58
N LEU A 14 12.02 -20.11 -4.93
CA LEU A 14 12.00 -20.50 -3.52
C LEU A 14 11.64 -19.35 -2.58
N ASP A 15 11.99 -18.11 -2.94
CA ASP A 15 11.83 -16.92 -2.10
C ASP A 15 10.41 -16.32 -2.17
N TYR A 16 9.76 -16.39 -3.34
CA TYR A 16 8.38 -15.93 -3.53
C TYR A 16 7.36 -16.86 -2.85
N ASP A 17 7.63 -18.16 -2.85
CA ASP A 17 6.79 -19.17 -2.21
C ASP A 17 6.93 -19.15 -0.69
N THR A 18 8.13 -18.88 -0.14
CA THR A 18 8.29 -18.66 1.31
C THR A 18 7.62 -17.38 1.80
N MET A 19 7.67 -16.29 1.01
CA MET A 19 7.02 -15.03 1.38
C MET A 19 5.49 -15.15 1.38
N LYS A 20 4.91 -15.82 0.36
CA LYS A 20 3.47 -16.14 0.34
C LYS A 20 3.04 -17.08 1.47
N LEU A 21 3.92 -17.99 1.89
CA LEU A 21 3.64 -18.91 3.00
C LEU A 21 3.60 -18.20 4.36
N GLU A 22 4.44 -17.17 4.55
CA GLU A 22 4.41 -16.34 5.76
C GLU A 22 3.24 -15.33 5.76
N GLU A 23 2.92 -14.75 4.60
CA GLU A 23 1.75 -13.88 4.41
C GLU A 23 0.44 -14.63 4.73
N HIS A 24 0.30 -15.86 4.21
CA HIS A 24 -0.85 -16.72 4.50
C HIS A 24 -0.93 -17.15 5.98
N LYS A 25 0.21 -17.32 6.67
CA LYS A 25 0.23 -17.59 8.12
C LYS A 25 -0.22 -16.37 8.92
N TRP A 26 0.22 -15.17 8.53
CA TRP A 26 -0.16 -13.91 9.15
C TRP A 26 -1.63 -13.53 8.90
N GLU A 27 -2.19 -13.82 7.71
CA GLU A 27 -3.62 -13.69 7.42
C GLU A 27 -4.47 -14.62 8.31
N LYS A 28 -4.07 -15.89 8.44
CA LYS A 28 -4.77 -16.85 9.32
C LYS A 28 -4.71 -16.44 10.80
N GLU A 29 -3.61 -15.83 11.22
CA GLU A 29 -3.45 -15.32 12.58
C GLU A 29 -4.32 -14.08 12.82
N LYS A 30 -4.48 -13.20 11.83
CA LYS A 30 -5.44 -12.07 11.88
C LYS A 30 -6.90 -12.50 11.88
N GLU A 31 -7.26 -13.57 11.18
CA GLU A 31 -8.60 -14.17 11.19
C GLU A 31 -8.99 -14.62 12.61
N ILE A 32 -8.03 -15.18 13.36
CA ILE A 32 -8.23 -15.61 14.75
C ILE A 32 -8.49 -14.42 15.69
N TYR A 33 -7.82 -13.27 15.48
CA TYR A 33 -8.03 -12.07 16.29
C TYR A 33 -9.23 -11.20 15.86
N ARG A 34 -9.75 -11.35 14.64
CA ARG A 34 -11.03 -10.76 14.20
C ARG A 34 -12.26 -11.54 14.68
N ASN A 35 -12.08 -12.79 15.10
CA ASN A 35 -13.15 -13.69 15.52
C ASN A 35 -13.53 -13.60 17.00
N ILE A 36 -13.24 -12.48 17.69
CA ILE A 36 -14.06 -12.11 18.85
C ILE A 36 -15.22 -11.31 18.27
N PRO A 37 -16.43 -11.87 18.15
CA PRO A 37 -17.52 -11.15 17.53
C PRO A 37 -17.84 -9.95 18.43
N ASP A 38 -17.66 -8.75 17.88
CA ASP A 38 -18.23 -7.54 18.45
C ASP A 38 -19.73 -7.64 18.18
N ILE A 39 -20.49 -8.17 19.16
CA ILE A 39 -21.91 -8.43 19.00
C ILE A 39 -22.66 -7.10 19.07
N ASN A 40 -22.64 -6.34 17.98
CA ASN A 40 -23.62 -5.27 17.74
C ASN A 40 -24.95 -5.95 17.39
N LEU A 41 -25.76 -6.27 18.42
CA LEU A 41 -27.11 -6.77 18.20
C LEU A 41 -27.94 -5.67 17.51
N PRO A 42 -28.60 -5.98 16.37
CA PRO A 42 -29.57 -5.07 15.77
C PRO A 42 -30.69 -4.74 16.76
N ASN A 43 -31.12 -3.49 16.80
CA ASN A 43 -32.20 -3.03 17.70
C ASN A 43 -33.60 -3.46 17.24
N ASN A 44 -33.72 -4.12 16.09
CA ASN A 44 -34.99 -4.53 15.49
C ASN A 44 -35.07 -6.06 15.37
N TYR A 45 -36.24 -6.62 15.69
CA TYR A 45 -36.50 -8.06 15.76
C TYR A 45 -36.31 -8.77 14.41
N ASP A 46 -36.69 -8.12 13.31
CA ASP A 46 -36.58 -8.70 11.97
C ASP A 46 -35.12 -8.77 11.48
N ASP A 47 -34.32 -7.75 11.79
CA ASP A 47 -32.89 -7.71 11.45
C ASP A 47 -32.07 -8.69 12.32
N LEU A 48 -32.52 -8.91 13.56
CA LEU A 48 -31.96 -9.90 14.47
C LEU A 48 -32.18 -11.33 13.94
N ILE A 49 -33.38 -11.65 13.45
CA ILE A 49 -33.68 -12.94 12.81
C ILE A 49 -32.85 -13.13 11.55
N ALA A 50 -32.71 -12.09 10.72
CA ALA A 50 -31.89 -12.14 9.51
C ALA A 50 -30.41 -12.39 9.85
N HIS A 51 -29.88 -11.73 10.88
CA HIS A 51 -28.51 -11.93 11.35
C HIS A 51 -28.26 -13.36 11.87
N PHE A 52 -29.23 -13.93 12.60
CA PHE A 52 -29.17 -15.29 13.12
C PHE A 52 -29.41 -16.39 12.06
N CYS A 53 -29.93 -16.04 10.88
CA CYS A 53 -30.13 -16.95 9.76
C CYS A 53 -28.94 -17.02 8.77
N ASN A 54 -27.86 -16.27 9.01
CA ASN A 54 -26.66 -16.30 8.16
C ASN A 54 -25.91 -17.64 8.27
N ASP A 55 -25.42 -18.19 7.14
CA ASP A 55 -24.78 -19.51 7.06
C ASP A 55 -23.54 -19.67 7.98
N GLU A 56 -22.86 -18.56 8.31
CA GLU A 56 -21.70 -18.56 9.22
C GLU A 56 -22.09 -18.65 10.71
N THR A 57 -23.23 -18.07 11.10
CA THR A 57 -23.67 -18.02 12.52
C THR A 57 -24.67 -19.12 12.86
N ARG A 58 -25.37 -19.66 11.86
CA ARG A 58 -26.32 -20.76 11.96
C ARG A 58 -25.81 -21.99 12.76
N PRO A 59 -24.60 -22.54 12.51
CA PRO A 59 -24.10 -23.69 13.28
C PRO A 59 -23.89 -23.38 14.77
N PHE A 60 -23.65 -22.11 15.12
CA PHE A 60 -23.56 -21.67 16.50
C PHE A 60 -24.92 -21.69 17.20
N PHE A 61 -25.97 -21.22 16.50
CA PHE A 61 -27.34 -21.24 17.01
C PHE A 61 -27.93 -22.64 17.09
N GLU A 62 -27.64 -23.51 16.13
CA GLU A 62 -28.08 -24.91 16.16
C GLU A 62 -27.52 -25.67 17.39
N CYS A 63 -26.36 -25.25 17.91
CA CYS A 63 -25.81 -25.77 19.18
C CYS A 63 -26.40 -25.07 20.42
N LEU A 64 -26.80 -23.80 20.28
CA LEU A 64 -27.34 -22.99 21.38
C LEU A 64 -28.81 -23.32 21.68
N ILE A 65 -29.63 -23.63 20.66
CA ILE A 65 -31.06 -23.92 20.82
C ILE A 65 -31.33 -25.10 21.76
N PRO A 66 -30.68 -26.28 21.61
CA PRO A 66 -30.85 -27.38 22.56
C PRO A 66 -30.43 -26.99 23.98
N THR A 67 -29.39 -26.15 24.10
CA THR A 67 -28.90 -25.64 25.37
C THR A 67 -29.97 -24.73 26.00
N ILE A 68 -30.49 -23.74 25.29
CA ILE A 68 -31.57 -22.86 25.77
C ILE A 68 -32.83 -23.66 26.15
N ALA A 69 -33.24 -24.63 25.33
CA ALA A 69 -34.42 -25.46 25.59
C ALA A 69 -34.29 -26.24 26.90
N LEU A 70 -33.14 -26.87 27.15
CA LEU A 70 -32.85 -27.56 28.42
C LEU A 70 -32.73 -26.60 29.60
N GLY A 71 -32.20 -25.39 29.38
CA GLY A 71 -32.16 -24.34 30.40
C GLY A 71 -33.54 -23.87 30.82
N LEU A 72 -34.45 -23.69 29.85
CA LEU A 72 -35.85 -23.36 30.11
C LEU A 72 -36.57 -24.49 30.86
N GLU A 73 -36.33 -25.75 30.51
CA GLU A 73 -36.87 -26.90 31.25
C GLU A 73 -36.35 -26.94 32.69
N TYR A 74 -35.06 -26.66 32.89
CA TYR A 74 -34.46 -26.58 34.21
C TYR A 74 -35.06 -25.46 35.06
N VAL A 75 -35.25 -24.26 34.51
CA VAL A 75 -35.91 -23.15 35.22
C VAL A 75 -37.37 -23.47 35.51
N ALA A 76 -38.08 -24.08 34.55
CA ALA A 76 -39.46 -24.50 34.73
C ALA A 76 -39.62 -25.59 35.79
N LYS A 77 -38.66 -26.50 35.91
CA LYS A 77 -38.62 -27.52 36.97
C LYS A 77 -38.32 -26.89 38.33
N ARG A 78 -37.33 -25.99 38.38
CA ARG A 78 -36.96 -25.30 39.62
C ARG A 78 -38.10 -24.44 40.16
N GLY A 79 -38.82 -23.74 39.28
CA GLY A 79 -40.02 -22.97 39.62
C GLY A 79 -41.23 -23.84 40.02
N ARG A 80 -41.20 -25.15 39.69
CA ARG A 80 -42.22 -26.14 40.10
C ARG A 80 -41.90 -26.78 41.44
N ASP A 81 -40.60 -26.90 41.77
CA ASP A 81 -40.09 -27.46 43.03
C ASP A 81 -40.05 -26.40 44.15
N SER A 82 -40.07 -25.10 43.81
CA SER A 82 -40.26 -24.00 44.76
C SER A 82 -41.76 -23.73 44.95
N ASP A 83 -42.34 -24.20 46.05
CA ASP A 83 -43.74 -23.93 46.39
C ASP A 83 -43.97 -22.42 46.61
N PHE A 84 -44.57 -21.74 45.63
CA PHE A 84 -44.86 -20.29 45.67
C PHE A 84 -46.19 -19.92 46.34
N ILE A 85 -46.84 -20.83 47.06
CA ILE A 85 -48.16 -20.58 47.65
C ILE A 85 -48.12 -20.84 49.15
N SER A 86 -48.25 -19.78 49.95
CA SER A 86 -48.79 -19.88 51.32
C SER A 86 -50.31 -19.74 51.26
N GLU A 87 -51.04 -20.61 51.96
CA GLU A 87 -52.52 -20.56 52.05
C GLU A 87 -53.07 -19.30 52.73
N ASP A 88 -52.21 -18.50 53.36
CA ASP A 88 -52.57 -17.20 53.91
C ASP A 88 -51.99 -16.12 53.01
N GLY A 89 -52.86 -15.38 52.31
CA GLY A 89 -52.55 -14.38 51.28
C GLY A 89 -51.79 -13.13 51.76
N ASN A 90 -50.62 -13.33 52.36
CA ASN A 90 -49.64 -12.29 52.64
C ASN A 90 -48.43 -12.53 51.74
N GLU A 91 -48.15 -11.55 50.88
CA GLU A 91 -47.02 -11.52 49.97
C GLU A 91 -45.69 -11.78 50.70
N LEU A 92 -45.12 -12.96 50.49
CA LEU A 92 -43.71 -13.21 50.73
C LEU A 92 -42.94 -12.79 49.48
N THR A 93 -42.09 -11.78 49.64
CA THR A 93 -41.07 -11.36 48.69
C THR A 93 -40.10 -12.52 48.45
N THR A 94 -40.36 -13.36 47.44
CA THR A 94 -39.43 -14.42 47.03
C THR A 94 -38.25 -13.79 46.30
N THR A 95 -37.29 -13.32 47.08
CA THR A 95 -36.01 -12.79 46.62
C THR A 95 -35.12 -13.89 46.02
N GLU A 96 -35.51 -15.17 46.10
CA GLU A 96 -34.66 -16.32 45.76
C GLU A 96 -34.87 -16.93 44.36
N PHE A 97 -36.08 -16.86 43.77
CA PHE A 97 -36.30 -17.40 42.42
C PHE A 97 -36.44 -16.27 41.41
N ASN A 98 -35.40 -16.10 40.59
CA ASN A 98 -35.43 -15.20 39.47
C ASN A 98 -35.17 -16.01 38.20
N PRO A 99 -36.22 -16.31 37.40
CA PRO A 99 -36.10 -17.21 36.25
C PRO A 99 -35.11 -16.69 35.20
N ILE A 100 -34.90 -15.38 35.14
CA ILE A 100 -33.93 -14.75 34.23
C ILE A 100 -32.51 -15.00 34.74
N ASN A 101 -32.25 -14.78 36.04
CA ASN A 101 -30.93 -15.04 36.64
C ASN A 101 -30.59 -16.53 36.65
N ASP A 102 -31.60 -17.38 36.82
CA ASP A 102 -31.45 -18.82 36.87
C ASP A 102 -31.16 -19.41 35.50
N LEU A 103 -31.86 -18.91 34.48
CA LEU A 103 -31.55 -19.23 33.09
C LEU A 103 -30.16 -18.71 32.71
N ALA A 104 -29.83 -17.47 33.08
CA ALA A 104 -28.52 -16.87 32.80
C ALA A 104 -27.40 -17.68 33.46
N SER A 105 -27.55 -18.05 34.74
CA SER A 105 -26.59 -18.88 35.47
C SER A 105 -26.44 -20.25 34.83
N TRP A 106 -27.56 -20.88 34.43
CA TRP A 106 -27.53 -22.17 33.74
C TRP A 106 -26.84 -22.08 32.38
N LEU A 107 -27.10 -21.02 31.60
CA LEU A 107 -26.44 -20.77 30.31
C LEU A 107 -24.95 -20.47 30.48
N MET A 108 -24.56 -19.73 31.52
CA MET A 108 -23.15 -19.47 31.84
C MET A 108 -22.39 -20.74 32.24
N MET A 109 -23.02 -21.64 33.00
CA MET A 109 -22.43 -22.93 33.39
C MET A 109 -22.34 -23.92 32.22
N ASN A 110 -23.29 -23.86 31.29
CA ASN A 110 -23.40 -24.78 30.17
C ASN A 110 -22.92 -24.18 28.83
N ASN A 111 -22.24 -23.03 28.88
CA ASN A 111 -21.76 -22.33 27.68
C ASN A 111 -20.82 -23.23 26.86
N PRO A 112 -21.15 -23.57 25.60
CA PRO A 112 -20.33 -24.42 24.75
C PRO A 112 -18.97 -23.81 24.37
N LEU A 113 -18.78 -22.49 24.53
CA LEU A 113 -17.52 -21.78 24.26
C LEU A 113 -16.62 -21.61 25.50
N ARG A 114 -17.07 -22.00 26.70
CA ARG A 114 -16.27 -21.82 27.91
C ARG A 114 -15.42 -23.07 28.15
N ASP A 115 -14.18 -23.04 27.68
CA ASP A 115 -13.22 -24.15 27.82
C ASP A 115 -12.76 -24.40 29.27
N ASP A 116 -12.96 -23.41 30.16
CA ASP A 116 -12.17 -23.35 31.40
C ASP A 116 -12.82 -24.01 32.64
N LEU A 117 -14.08 -24.45 32.60
CA LEU A 117 -14.80 -24.82 33.84
C LEU A 117 -15.64 -26.12 33.81
N ASN A 118 -15.42 -27.02 32.85
CA ASN A 118 -16.15 -28.30 32.78
C ASN A 118 -15.23 -29.53 32.76
N GLU A 119 -14.53 -29.78 33.88
CA GLU A 119 -13.86 -31.07 34.15
C GLU A 119 -14.85 -32.18 34.55
N THR A 120 -16.10 -31.88 34.91
CA THR A 120 -16.97 -32.82 35.62
C THR A 120 -17.88 -33.71 34.77
N ASN A 121 -17.92 -33.59 33.43
CA ASN A 121 -18.77 -34.49 32.64
C ASN A 121 -18.14 -34.94 31.30
N SER A 122 -17.24 -35.91 31.40
CA SER A 122 -16.57 -36.59 30.28
C SER A 122 -17.56 -37.14 29.23
N PHE A 123 -18.71 -37.66 29.66
CA PHE A 123 -19.73 -38.23 28.77
C PHE A 123 -20.37 -37.18 27.84
N LEU A 124 -20.68 -35.99 28.37
CA LEU A 124 -21.26 -34.91 27.57
C LEU A 124 -20.25 -34.38 26.53
N LYS A 125 -18.94 -34.38 26.84
CA LYS A 125 -17.90 -34.04 25.85
C LYS A 125 -17.86 -35.04 24.70
N VAL A 126 -17.96 -36.33 25.00
CA VAL A 126 -17.96 -37.40 23.98
C VAL A 126 -19.22 -37.32 23.11
N TYR A 127 -20.39 -37.17 23.74
CA TYR A 127 -21.66 -37.06 23.01
C TYR A 127 -21.71 -35.82 22.11
N ARG A 128 -21.24 -34.66 22.60
CA ARG A 128 -21.18 -33.42 21.80
C ARG A 128 -20.18 -33.53 20.65
N ARG A 129 -19.01 -34.15 20.84
CA ARG A 129 -18.08 -34.41 19.73
C ARG A 129 -18.68 -35.35 18.69
N ALA A 130 -19.40 -36.38 19.11
CA ALA A 130 -20.06 -37.30 18.20
C ALA A 130 -21.12 -36.57 17.36
N ILE A 131 -21.97 -35.74 17.98
CA ILE A 131 -22.98 -34.94 17.28
C ILE A 131 -22.35 -33.91 16.34
N ALA A 132 -21.32 -33.20 16.79
CA ALA A 132 -20.62 -32.24 15.94
C ALA A 132 -19.94 -32.92 14.74
N ALA A 133 -19.42 -34.14 14.93
CA ALA A 133 -18.83 -34.93 13.86
C ALA A 133 -19.90 -35.42 12.86
N THR A 134 -21.06 -35.88 13.32
CA THR A 134 -22.15 -36.31 12.42
C THR A 134 -22.74 -35.15 11.63
N ILE A 135 -22.92 -33.99 12.27
CA ILE A 135 -23.39 -32.76 11.60
C ILE A 135 -22.37 -32.34 10.54
N LYS A 136 -21.07 -32.27 10.88
CA LYS A 136 -20.01 -31.97 9.91
C LYS A 136 -20.02 -32.95 8.73
N HIS A 137 -20.16 -34.25 8.99
CA HIS A 137 -20.15 -35.28 7.96
C HIS A 137 -21.38 -35.23 7.05
N GLU A 138 -22.54 -34.82 7.57
CA GLU A 138 -23.74 -34.57 6.77
C GLU A 138 -23.65 -33.28 5.94
N HIS A 139 -23.01 -32.23 6.47
CA HIS A 139 -22.76 -31.01 5.70
C HIS A 139 -21.77 -31.25 4.58
N THR A 140 -20.64 -31.92 4.82
CA THR A 140 -19.67 -32.29 3.78
C THR A 140 -20.26 -33.23 2.72
N ALA A 141 -21.25 -34.06 3.09
CA ALA A 141 -21.94 -34.93 2.14
C ALA A 141 -23.03 -34.21 1.32
N LYS A 142 -23.54 -33.06 1.78
CA LYS A 142 -24.57 -32.25 1.10
C LYS A 142 -24.00 -31.09 0.29
N THR A 143 -22.79 -30.63 0.59
CA THR A 143 -22.03 -29.69 -0.25
C THR A 143 -21.40 -30.45 -1.41
N ASN A 144 -22.16 -30.54 -2.51
CA ASN A 144 -21.76 -31.17 -3.77
C ASN A 144 -20.36 -30.71 -4.24
N ASP A 145 -19.58 -31.63 -4.82
CA ASP A 145 -18.32 -31.37 -5.55
C ASP A 145 -18.41 -30.16 -6.51
N LEU A 146 -19.59 -29.91 -7.08
CA LEU A 146 -19.86 -28.77 -7.97
C LEU A 146 -19.75 -27.40 -7.29
N SER A 147 -20.10 -27.31 -6.00
CA SER A 147 -20.03 -26.06 -5.23
C SER A 147 -18.58 -25.72 -4.86
N GLU A 148 -17.77 -26.73 -4.51
CA GLU A 148 -16.34 -26.55 -4.27
C GLU A 148 -15.59 -26.20 -5.57
N VAL A 149 -15.91 -26.87 -6.69
CA VAL A 149 -15.35 -26.54 -8.01
C VAL A 149 -15.74 -25.12 -8.45
N HIS A 150 -16.97 -24.67 -8.18
CA HIS A 150 -17.39 -23.31 -8.49
C HIS A 150 -16.62 -22.28 -7.66
N LEU A 151 -16.42 -22.54 -6.36
CA LEU A 151 -15.67 -21.65 -5.47
C LEU A 151 -14.18 -21.59 -5.85
N GLN A 152 -13.59 -22.73 -6.24
CA GLN A 152 -12.22 -22.76 -6.78
C GLN A 152 -12.10 -21.97 -8.08
N LEU A 153 -13.08 -22.08 -8.98
CA LEU A 153 -13.10 -21.31 -10.23
C LEU A 153 -13.19 -19.79 -9.95
N LEU A 154 -14.06 -19.37 -9.02
CA LEU A 154 -14.18 -17.97 -8.60
C LEU A 154 -12.89 -17.45 -7.96
N ALA A 155 -12.23 -18.26 -7.12
CA ALA A 155 -10.95 -17.90 -6.52
C ALA A 155 -9.84 -17.77 -7.58
N GLU A 156 -9.81 -18.66 -8.58
CA GLU A 156 -8.85 -18.58 -9.68
C GLU A 156 -9.11 -17.38 -10.59
N GLN A 157 -10.38 -17.04 -10.84
CA GLN A 157 -10.78 -15.84 -11.55
C GLN A 157 -10.37 -14.58 -10.80
N ALA A 158 -10.68 -14.48 -9.50
CA ALA A 158 -10.27 -13.36 -8.65
C ALA A 158 -8.74 -13.20 -8.61
N ARG A 159 -7.99 -14.31 -8.58
CA ARG A 159 -6.52 -14.28 -8.67
C ARG A 159 -6.05 -13.74 -10.01
N LYS A 160 -6.62 -14.21 -11.12
CA LYS A 160 -6.29 -13.72 -12.48
C LYS A 160 -6.62 -12.24 -12.64
N GLU A 161 -7.74 -11.79 -12.08
CA GLU A 161 -8.14 -10.38 -12.08
C GLU A 161 -7.14 -9.54 -11.27
N GLN A 162 -6.75 -9.97 -10.07
CA GLN A 162 -5.72 -9.28 -9.28
C GLN A 162 -4.36 -9.23 -10.00
N GLU A 163 -3.92 -10.35 -10.59
CA GLU A 163 -2.69 -10.39 -11.37
C GLU A 163 -2.76 -9.45 -12.59
N GLN A 164 -3.92 -9.36 -13.24
CA GLN A 164 -4.13 -8.47 -14.37
C GLN A 164 -4.11 -7.00 -13.92
N MET A 165 -4.78 -6.66 -12.82
CA MET A 165 -4.75 -5.31 -12.25
C MET A 165 -3.33 -4.89 -11.86
N GLU A 166 -2.55 -5.77 -11.23
CA GLU A 166 -1.15 -5.46 -10.88
C GLU A 166 -0.28 -5.29 -12.13
N LYS A 167 -0.46 -6.12 -13.17
CA LYS A 167 0.25 -5.95 -14.46
C LYS A 167 -0.08 -4.61 -15.10
N GLU A 168 -1.34 -4.21 -15.10
CA GLU A 168 -1.78 -2.92 -15.64
C GLU A 168 -1.20 -1.75 -14.83
N ARG A 169 -1.23 -1.84 -13.50
CA ARG A 169 -0.62 -0.84 -12.61
C ARG A 169 0.87 -0.69 -12.88
N VAL A 170 1.61 -1.80 -12.98
CA VAL A 170 3.05 -1.77 -13.27
C VAL A 170 3.32 -1.17 -14.66
N ALA A 171 2.52 -1.52 -15.68
CA ALA A 171 2.65 -0.95 -17.01
C ALA A 171 2.42 0.57 -17.02
N GLN A 172 1.43 1.06 -16.28
CA GLN A 172 1.17 2.50 -16.11
C GLN A 172 2.35 3.22 -15.43
N LEU A 173 2.90 2.65 -14.37
CA LEU A 173 4.06 3.22 -13.67
C LEU A 173 5.32 3.24 -14.55
N LEU A 174 5.56 2.19 -15.35
CA LEU A 174 6.65 2.16 -16.32
C LEU A 174 6.48 3.21 -17.41
N SER A 175 5.27 3.38 -17.94
CA SER A 175 4.96 4.43 -18.92
C SER A 175 5.24 5.83 -18.35
N TYR A 176 4.79 6.10 -17.13
CA TYR A 176 5.09 7.34 -16.41
C TYR A 176 6.59 7.56 -16.26
N THR A 177 7.32 6.54 -15.81
CA THR A 177 8.76 6.65 -15.57
C THR A 177 9.55 6.91 -16.86
N ASN A 178 9.16 6.28 -17.96
CA ASN A 178 9.74 6.55 -19.28
C ASN A 178 9.45 7.97 -19.78
N SER A 179 8.24 8.48 -19.54
CA SER A 179 7.89 9.87 -19.86
C SER A 179 8.73 10.85 -19.04
N LEU A 180 8.88 10.58 -17.74
CA LEU A 180 9.67 11.41 -16.84
C LEU A 180 11.15 11.44 -17.24
N TYR A 181 11.73 10.29 -17.62
CA TYR A 181 13.10 10.22 -18.13
C TYR A 181 13.32 11.17 -19.31
N LYS A 182 12.39 11.20 -20.26
CA LYS A 182 12.47 12.10 -21.43
C LYS A 182 12.44 13.58 -21.04
N GLN A 183 11.78 13.95 -19.95
CA GLN A 183 11.74 15.33 -19.49
C GLN A 183 13.04 15.75 -18.78
N PHE A 184 13.75 14.80 -18.16
CA PHE A 184 15.07 15.04 -17.59
C PHE A 184 16.19 15.11 -18.63
N LEU A 185 15.98 14.59 -19.84
CA LEU A 185 16.92 14.74 -20.95
C LEU A 185 16.87 16.19 -21.46
N LEU A 186 17.92 16.96 -21.17
CA LEU A 186 18.07 18.34 -21.63
C LEU A 186 19.25 18.45 -22.61
N GLY A 187 19.02 19.08 -23.75
CA GLY A 187 20.04 19.26 -24.81
C GLY A 187 20.39 17.96 -25.56
N ASP A 188 21.63 17.86 -26.04
CA ASP A 188 22.13 16.71 -26.81
C ASP A 188 22.63 15.55 -25.91
N GLN A 189 22.19 15.51 -24.65
CA GLN A 189 22.60 14.47 -23.70
C GLN A 189 21.77 13.19 -23.91
N PHE A 190 22.44 12.03 -23.93
CA PHE A 190 21.79 10.72 -24.06
C PHE A 190 21.48 10.07 -22.70
N THR A 191 22.04 10.60 -21.62
CA THR A 191 21.96 10.10 -20.26
C THR A 191 21.59 11.22 -19.29
N VAL A 192 20.98 10.84 -18.16
CA VAL A 192 20.60 11.79 -17.10
C VAL A 192 21.61 11.67 -15.96
N GLU A 193 22.13 12.81 -15.49
CA GLU A 193 23.06 12.84 -14.36
C GLU A 193 22.36 12.36 -13.09
N ALA A 194 22.95 11.35 -12.43
CA ALA A 194 22.26 10.66 -11.35
C ALA A 194 22.04 11.55 -10.13
N ASN A 195 22.97 12.47 -9.85
CA ASN A 195 22.86 13.43 -8.75
C ASN A 195 21.59 14.29 -8.84
N VAL A 196 21.19 14.69 -10.04
CA VAL A 196 19.98 15.50 -10.25
C VAL A 196 18.75 14.69 -9.84
N VAL A 197 18.68 13.45 -10.28
CA VAL A 197 17.56 12.55 -9.99
C VAL A 197 17.51 12.19 -8.51
N TYR A 198 18.65 11.88 -7.88
CA TYR A 198 18.71 11.60 -6.44
C TYR A 198 18.24 12.80 -5.62
N ASN A 199 18.71 14.01 -5.94
CA ASN A 199 18.28 15.21 -5.23
C ASN A 199 16.78 15.48 -5.42
N ALA A 200 16.25 15.27 -6.62
CA ALA A 200 14.81 15.40 -6.89
C ALA A 200 13.99 14.38 -6.09
N VAL A 201 14.35 13.09 -6.17
CA VAL A 201 13.66 12.02 -5.44
C VAL A 201 13.77 12.21 -3.94
N LYS A 202 14.93 12.61 -3.42
CA LYS A 202 15.13 12.94 -2.01
C LYS A 202 14.21 14.08 -1.57
N THR A 203 14.18 15.18 -2.31
CA THR A 203 13.32 16.34 -2.01
C THR A 203 11.84 15.95 -2.04
N CYS A 204 11.42 15.16 -3.03
CA CYS A 204 10.06 14.65 -3.13
C CYS A 204 9.73 13.71 -1.97
N THR A 205 10.66 12.84 -1.58
CA THR A 205 10.47 11.88 -0.49
C THR A 205 10.39 12.60 0.85
N GLU A 206 11.25 13.57 1.12
CA GLU A 206 11.18 14.41 2.32
C GLU A 206 9.87 15.18 2.40
N SER A 207 9.42 15.76 1.28
CA SER A 207 8.12 16.45 1.20
C SER A 207 6.95 15.48 1.39
N LEU A 208 7.02 14.28 0.82
CA LEU A 208 6.00 13.25 0.98
C LEU A 208 5.91 12.77 2.43
N LEU A 209 7.05 12.55 3.10
CA LEU A 209 7.10 12.13 4.51
C LEU A 209 6.54 13.20 5.45
N ASN A 210 6.71 14.48 5.13
CA ASN A 210 6.13 15.58 5.90
C ASN A 210 4.60 15.63 5.78
N ASN A 211 4.04 15.28 4.62
CA ASN A 211 2.59 15.28 4.39
C ASN A 211 1.92 13.95 4.76
N CYS A 212 2.64 12.84 4.63
CA CYS A 212 2.16 11.47 4.79
C CYS A 212 3.19 10.62 5.59
N PRO A 213 3.25 10.76 6.93
CA PRO A 213 4.21 10.03 7.77
C PRO A 213 4.08 8.50 7.67
N GLU A 214 2.89 8.00 7.34
CA GLU A 214 2.57 6.59 7.17
C GLU A 214 3.34 5.91 6.02
N VAL A 215 3.95 6.69 5.12
CA VAL A 215 4.76 6.20 4.00
C VAL A 215 6.16 5.75 4.47
N TYR A 216 6.62 6.23 5.62
CA TYR A 216 7.99 5.97 6.11
C TYR A 216 8.35 4.49 6.21
N PRO A 217 7.53 3.60 6.80
CA PRO A 217 7.85 2.17 6.91
C PRO A 217 8.04 1.51 5.54
N MET A 218 7.29 1.97 4.53
CA MET A 218 7.32 1.43 3.17
C MET A 218 8.58 1.84 2.41
N LEU A 219 9.06 3.07 2.61
CA LEU A 219 10.23 3.61 1.92
C LEU A 219 11.56 3.43 2.68
N LYS A 220 11.51 3.13 3.98
CA LYS A 220 12.68 2.87 4.84
C LYS A 220 13.74 1.95 4.20
N PRO A 221 13.42 0.78 3.61
CA PRO A 221 14.43 -0.08 3.00
C PRO A 221 15.16 0.61 1.83
N VAL A 222 14.45 1.42 1.05
CA VAL A 222 14.98 2.12 -0.12
C VAL A 222 15.87 3.29 0.31
N ILE A 223 15.40 4.13 1.23
CA ILE A 223 16.14 5.27 1.78
C ILE A 223 17.46 4.83 2.45
N ASN A 224 17.45 3.68 3.13
CA ASN A 224 18.66 3.15 3.77
C ASN A 224 19.67 2.59 2.76
N TYR A 225 19.20 2.10 1.60
CA TYR A 225 20.06 1.60 0.54
C TYR A 225 20.85 2.75 -0.14
N GLU A 226 20.22 3.91 -0.35
CA GLU A 226 20.85 5.10 -0.94
C GLU A 226 22.00 5.70 -0.13
N ARG A 227 22.08 5.45 1.19
CA ARG A 227 23.22 5.93 1.99
C ARG A 227 24.56 5.27 1.64
N LYS A 228 24.57 4.25 0.77
CA LYS A 228 25.82 3.61 0.32
C LYS A 228 26.45 4.39 -0.84
N PRO A 229 27.77 4.63 -0.82
CA PRO A 229 28.46 5.55 -1.75
C PRO A 229 28.64 5.02 -3.19
N ASN A 230 27.95 3.95 -3.59
CA ASN A 230 28.16 3.27 -4.88
C ASN A 230 27.05 3.57 -5.90
N LEU A 231 26.61 4.83 -5.97
CA LEU A 231 25.59 5.21 -6.94
C LEU A 231 26.25 5.49 -8.30
N GLN A 232 25.68 4.93 -9.36
CA GLN A 232 26.17 5.16 -10.72
C GLN A 232 26.14 6.67 -11.04
N PRO A 233 27.13 7.20 -11.78
CA PRO A 233 27.19 8.63 -12.09
C PRO A 233 26.07 9.10 -13.03
N GLU A 234 25.58 8.20 -13.89
CA GLU A 234 24.57 8.48 -14.90
C GLU A 234 23.51 7.39 -14.93
N PHE A 235 22.27 7.79 -15.20
CA PHE A 235 21.17 6.86 -15.42
C PHE A 235 20.96 6.59 -16.90
N ASN A 236 20.93 5.31 -17.26
CA ASN A 236 20.29 4.85 -18.49
C ASN A 236 18.76 4.67 -18.25
N PRO A 237 17.94 4.55 -19.31
CA PRO A 237 16.47 4.44 -19.15
C PRO A 237 16.02 3.29 -18.26
N LYS A 238 16.71 2.15 -18.30
CA LYS A 238 16.39 0.95 -17.51
C LYS A 238 16.72 1.14 -16.04
N THR A 239 17.93 1.63 -15.74
CA THR A 239 18.39 1.90 -14.38
C THR A 239 17.55 3.01 -13.75
N PHE A 240 17.18 4.05 -14.51
CA PHE A 240 16.25 5.10 -14.07
C PHE A 240 14.90 4.49 -13.69
N SER A 241 14.38 3.60 -14.52
CA SER A 241 13.09 2.94 -14.28
C SER A 241 13.12 2.08 -13.02
N ILE A 242 14.13 1.23 -12.87
CA ILE A 242 14.29 0.39 -11.68
C ILE A 242 14.41 1.25 -10.42
N PHE A 243 15.22 2.31 -10.50
CA PHE A 243 15.42 3.23 -9.39
C PHE A 243 14.11 3.88 -8.96
N LEU A 244 13.40 4.57 -9.87
CA LEU A 244 12.16 5.26 -9.52
C LEU A 244 11.05 4.29 -9.08
N MET A 245 10.96 3.11 -9.71
CA MET A 245 9.99 2.08 -9.36
C MET A 245 10.12 1.62 -7.90
N SER A 246 11.33 1.62 -7.34
CA SER A 246 11.53 1.28 -5.92
C SER A 246 10.84 2.27 -4.96
N TYR A 247 10.63 3.52 -5.38
CA TYR A 247 9.94 4.55 -4.59
C TYR A 247 8.44 4.58 -4.86
N ILE A 248 8.02 4.46 -6.11
CA ILE A 248 6.61 4.72 -6.50
C ILE A 248 5.71 3.48 -6.40
N ARG A 249 6.26 2.27 -6.49
CA ARG A 249 5.48 1.02 -6.40
C ARG A 249 4.70 0.87 -5.09
N PRO A 250 5.28 1.11 -3.90
CA PRO A 250 4.58 0.94 -2.63
C PRO A 250 3.53 2.04 -2.34
N LEU A 251 3.48 3.11 -3.13
CA LEU A 251 2.58 4.25 -2.89
C LEU A 251 1.15 3.93 -3.32
N ASN A 252 0.17 4.36 -2.53
CA ASN A 252 -1.23 4.35 -2.99
C ASN A 252 -1.48 5.43 -4.06
N GLU A 253 -2.66 5.46 -4.67
CA GLU A 253 -2.96 6.40 -5.76
C GLU A 253 -2.84 7.88 -5.35
N ALA A 254 -3.28 8.23 -4.14
CA ALA A 254 -3.20 9.61 -3.65
C ALA A 254 -1.75 10.06 -3.42
N GLN A 255 -0.95 9.21 -2.77
CA GLN A 255 0.48 9.45 -2.54
C GLN A 255 1.26 9.50 -3.85
N LEU A 256 0.93 8.63 -4.80
CA LEU A 256 1.52 8.64 -6.14
C LEU A 256 1.17 9.92 -6.90
N ALA A 257 -0.06 10.42 -6.80
CA ALA A 257 -0.47 11.67 -7.43
C ALA A 257 0.35 12.86 -6.88
N LEU A 258 0.48 12.95 -5.56
CA LEU A 258 1.32 13.96 -4.91
C LEU A 258 2.80 13.85 -5.33
N PHE A 259 3.34 12.63 -5.35
CA PHE A 259 4.72 12.40 -5.80
C PHE A 259 4.92 12.83 -7.26
N LYS A 260 3.96 12.54 -8.15
CA LYS A 260 4.01 12.95 -9.56
C LYS A 260 4.03 14.47 -9.71
N GLU A 261 3.24 15.19 -8.93
CA GLU A 261 3.21 16.65 -8.93
C GLU A 261 4.55 17.23 -8.48
N LEU A 262 5.08 16.76 -7.35
CA LEU A 262 6.38 17.19 -6.84
C LEU A 262 7.52 16.92 -7.83
N MET A 263 7.53 15.76 -8.46
CA MET A 263 8.52 15.43 -9.49
C MET A 263 8.40 16.35 -10.71
N ALA A 264 7.18 16.69 -11.14
CA ALA A 264 6.97 17.61 -12.24
C ALA A 264 7.52 19.01 -11.93
N THR A 265 7.34 19.51 -10.70
CA THR A 265 7.96 20.76 -10.24
C THR A 265 9.48 20.66 -10.26
N CYS A 266 10.06 19.57 -9.75
CA CYS A 266 11.51 19.37 -9.74
C CYS A 266 12.10 19.38 -11.17
N VAL A 267 11.41 18.77 -12.13
CA VAL A 267 11.81 18.77 -13.54
C VAL A 267 11.77 20.17 -14.13
N GLN A 268 10.71 20.94 -13.85
CA GLN A 268 10.60 22.31 -14.32
C GLN A 268 11.74 23.18 -13.77
N ASP A 269 11.99 23.11 -12.46
CA ASP A 269 13.07 23.85 -11.81
C ASP A 269 14.44 23.45 -12.36
N TYR A 270 14.65 22.15 -12.60
CA TYR A 270 15.88 21.66 -13.23
C TYR A 270 16.06 22.23 -14.63
N SER A 271 15.01 22.23 -15.45
CA SER A 271 15.06 22.76 -16.82
C SER A 271 15.37 24.26 -16.86
N LEU A 272 14.75 25.04 -15.99
CA LEU A 272 14.99 26.48 -15.87
C LEU A 272 16.42 26.77 -15.41
N ASN A 273 16.90 26.02 -14.41
CA ASN A 273 18.27 26.16 -13.92
C ASN A 273 19.30 25.73 -14.96
N PHE A 274 19.03 24.68 -15.74
CA PHE A 274 19.88 24.26 -16.85
C PHE A 274 19.99 25.35 -17.92
N LEU A 275 18.87 25.94 -18.36
CA LEU A 275 18.87 27.04 -19.33
C LEU A 275 19.60 28.28 -18.80
N LYS A 276 19.40 28.62 -17.52
CA LYS A 276 20.11 29.71 -16.85
C LYS A 276 21.61 29.45 -16.80
N ASN A 277 22.03 28.22 -16.51
CA ASN A 277 23.43 27.82 -16.50
C ASN A 277 24.05 27.81 -17.89
N GLN A 278 23.33 27.34 -18.92
CA GLN A 278 23.78 27.47 -20.31
C GLN A 278 24.01 28.92 -20.68
N ARG A 279 23.05 29.80 -20.38
CA ARG A 279 23.17 31.23 -20.66
C ARG A 279 24.35 31.86 -19.91
N ARG A 280 24.52 31.51 -18.63
CA ARG A 280 25.67 31.94 -17.82
C ARG A 280 26.99 31.47 -18.43
N ASN A 281 27.06 30.24 -18.94
CA ASN A 281 28.25 29.73 -19.61
C ASN A 281 28.58 30.52 -20.88
N VAL A 282 27.57 30.86 -21.69
CA VAL A 282 27.75 31.73 -22.87
C VAL A 282 28.27 33.10 -22.46
N TYR A 283 27.64 33.75 -21.48
CA TYR A 283 28.10 35.06 -21.00
C TYR A 283 29.49 35.02 -20.36
N SER A 284 29.83 33.94 -19.63
CA SER A 284 31.15 33.79 -19.04
C SER A 284 32.22 33.62 -20.12
N LYS A 285 31.94 32.84 -21.18
CA LYS A 285 32.84 32.72 -22.33
C LYS A 285 33.00 34.06 -23.07
N LEU A 286 31.91 34.80 -23.27
CA LEU A 286 31.95 36.12 -23.88
C LEU A 286 32.77 37.09 -23.02
N PHE A 287 32.56 37.09 -21.70
CA PHE A 287 33.33 37.91 -20.77
C PHE A 287 34.83 37.62 -20.88
N ILE A 288 35.23 36.34 -20.82
CA ILE A 288 36.63 35.92 -20.97
C ILE A 288 37.20 36.38 -22.32
N SER A 289 36.42 36.32 -23.41
CA SER A 289 36.90 36.77 -24.73
C SER A 289 37.12 38.29 -24.82
N CYS A 290 36.41 39.07 -24.00
CA CYS A 290 36.53 40.53 -23.95
C CYS A 290 37.56 41.02 -22.91
N ASP A 291 37.85 40.22 -21.89
CA ASP A 291 38.85 40.49 -20.84
C ASP A 291 40.26 40.08 -21.30
N ILE A 292 40.73 40.71 -22.39
CA ILE A 292 42.03 40.42 -23.03
C ILE A 292 43.19 40.62 -22.06
N ASP A 293 43.05 41.56 -21.12
CA ASP A 293 44.03 41.94 -20.10
C ASP A 293 43.91 41.13 -18.80
N GLN A 294 42.93 40.23 -18.68
CA GLN A 294 42.66 39.43 -17.47
C GLN A 294 42.52 40.28 -16.20
N ALA A 295 42.09 41.53 -16.35
CA ALA A 295 41.96 42.49 -15.27
C ALA A 295 40.64 42.30 -14.49
N GLY A 296 39.75 41.40 -14.97
CA GLY A 296 38.42 41.20 -14.41
C GLY A 296 37.48 42.38 -14.69
N ALA A 297 37.83 43.26 -15.64
CA ALA A 297 37.08 44.44 -16.00
C ALA A 297 36.98 44.57 -17.53
N LEU A 298 35.81 44.94 -18.04
CA LEU A 298 35.57 45.07 -19.48
C LEU A 298 35.95 46.46 -19.98
N SER A 299 36.98 46.53 -20.80
CA SER A 299 37.30 47.71 -21.61
C SER A 299 36.27 47.86 -22.74
N ARG A 300 35.69 49.06 -22.90
CA ARG A 300 34.76 49.37 -24.01
C ARG A 300 35.36 49.04 -25.37
N ALA A 301 36.65 49.33 -25.57
CA ALA A 301 37.34 49.04 -26.83
C ALA A 301 37.42 47.54 -27.11
N ASN A 302 37.67 46.73 -26.09
CA ASN A 302 37.76 45.27 -26.24
C ASN A 302 36.39 44.67 -26.55
N VAL A 303 35.35 45.14 -25.88
CA VAL A 303 33.96 44.72 -26.12
C VAL A 303 33.52 45.05 -27.54
N MET A 304 33.80 46.28 -28.02
CA MET A 304 33.48 46.68 -29.40
C MET A 304 34.20 45.82 -30.44
N LYS A 305 35.49 45.55 -30.25
CA LYS A 305 36.28 44.72 -31.17
C LYS A 305 35.73 43.30 -31.32
N VAL A 306 35.24 42.70 -30.23
CA VAL A 306 34.61 41.37 -30.28
C VAL A 306 33.27 41.41 -31.01
N PHE A 307 32.46 42.46 -30.80
CA PHE A 307 31.19 42.63 -31.51
C PHE A 307 31.37 42.95 -33.01
N GLU A 308 32.37 43.74 -33.38
CA GLU A 308 32.74 43.99 -34.78
C GLU A 308 33.15 42.69 -35.48
N GLY A 309 34.04 41.91 -34.87
CA GLY A 309 34.44 40.61 -35.42
C GLY A 309 33.28 39.61 -35.53
N PHE A 310 32.31 39.67 -34.61
CA PHE A 310 31.08 38.88 -34.70
C PHE A 310 30.19 39.36 -35.85
N TYR A 311 30.02 40.68 -36.03
CA TYR A 311 29.23 41.26 -37.11
C TYR A 311 29.81 40.90 -38.49
N ASP A 312 31.14 41.00 -38.65
CA ASP A 312 31.84 40.66 -39.89
C ASP A 312 31.78 39.17 -40.22
N ALA A 313 31.76 38.30 -39.19
CA ALA A 313 31.68 36.85 -39.35
C ALA A 313 30.23 36.31 -39.45
N ALA A 314 29.22 37.14 -39.21
CA ALA A 314 27.82 36.72 -39.25
C ALA A 314 27.37 36.39 -40.68
N SER A 315 26.51 35.39 -40.84
CA SER A 315 25.91 35.09 -42.14
C SER A 315 25.02 36.26 -42.60
N VAL A 316 24.88 36.43 -43.92
CA VAL A 316 24.07 37.51 -44.52
C VAL A 316 22.63 37.48 -43.98
N GLU A 317 22.07 36.30 -43.72
CA GLU A 317 20.72 36.11 -43.15
C GLU A 317 20.58 36.64 -41.72
N LEU A 318 21.63 36.51 -40.88
CA LEU A 318 21.63 37.03 -39.52
C LEU A 318 21.99 38.52 -39.47
N SER A 319 22.82 38.99 -40.41
CA SER A 319 23.28 40.38 -40.49
C SER A 319 22.14 41.40 -40.63
N VAL A 320 21.00 41.00 -41.24
CA VAL A 320 19.80 41.84 -41.38
C VAL A 320 19.20 42.23 -40.02
N ASN A 321 19.38 41.39 -39.00
CA ASN A 321 18.84 41.60 -37.66
C ASN A 321 19.84 42.30 -36.71
N PHE A 322 21.07 42.54 -37.15
CA PHE A 322 22.11 43.14 -36.34
C PHE A 322 22.33 44.60 -36.77
N ARG A 323 22.48 45.49 -35.79
CA ARG A 323 23.00 46.83 -36.05
C ARG A 323 24.52 46.77 -36.12
N ASP A 324 25.09 47.46 -37.09
CA ASP A 324 26.53 47.63 -37.21
C ASP A 324 27.09 48.25 -35.92
N PRO A 325 27.95 47.53 -35.17
CA PRO A 325 28.56 48.02 -33.94
C PRO A 325 29.31 49.35 -34.14
N ALA A 326 29.93 49.57 -35.30
CA ALA A 326 30.71 50.78 -35.59
C ALA A 326 29.82 52.04 -35.72
N THR A 327 28.53 51.87 -36.02
CA THR A 327 27.54 52.96 -36.14
C THR A 327 26.73 53.19 -34.86
N CYS A 328 26.84 52.29 -33.87
CA CYS A 328 26.09 52.35 -32.64
C CYS A 328 26.72 53.33 -31.64
N THR A 329 26.21 54.56 -31.59
CA THR A 329 26.52 55.51 -30.52
C THR A 329 25.79 55.09 -29.24
N PHE A 330 26.47 54.37 -28.35
CA PHE A 330 25.97 54.11 -26.99
C PHE A 330 25.98 55.42 -26.19
N SER A 331 24.85 56.14 -26.22
CA SER A 331 24.54 57.19 -25.25
C SER A 331 24.12 56.54 -23.94
N LEU A 332 25.00 56.56 -22.94
CA LEU A 332 24.65 56.19 -21.57
C LEU A 332 23.79 57.32 -20.98
N ALA A 333 22.53 57.03 -20.67
CA ALA A 333 21.68 57.82 -19.80
C ALA A 333 21.72 57.25 -18.39
#